data_AF-A0A7C7V3Z3-F1
#
_entry.id   AF-A0A7C7V3Z3-F1
#
_cell.length_a   1.000
_cell.length_b   1.000
_cell.length_c   1.000
_cell.angle_alpha   90.00
_cell.angle_beta   90.00
_cell.angle_gamma   90.00
#
_symmetry.space_group_name_H-M   'P 1'
#
loop_
_entity.id
_entity.type
_entity.pdbx_description
1 polymer ?
#
loop_
_entity_poly.entity_id
_entity_poly.type
_entity_poly.pdbx_seq_one_letter_code
_entity_poly.pdbx_strand_id
1 'polypeptide(L)'
;MFGWAVGLGAMVGLWAAWRHTPPAQQEAFWEGAAWGAIGLVLGGRAAYVTAHWGAYAHHPVSALAFWEGGSAWPGAVAGYLLGVALAALRHGLPWRALSDALLPYAAGLSLGAWLGCALKGCAYGPAMPHGWPLPDEAGRGAPRVPLQALALVGSSTLLWVVENLRTRRPPPGVPTGAALLGGGMLMGGVSLLRADPVFRWGGVPADFWAAAGMVLLGTALILWSRSER
;
A
#
# COMPACT_ATOMS: atom_id res chain seq x y z
N MET A 1 -0.43 3.46 -18.47
CA MET A 1 0.18 4.51 -17.63
C MET A 1 0.29 4.11 -16.16
N PHE A 2 -0.78 3.64 -15.50
CA PHE A 2 -0.73 3.22 -14.08
C PHE A 2 0.39 2.23 -13.73
N GLY A 3 0.47 1.09 -14.43
CA GLY A 3 1.47 0.05 -14.13
C GLY A 3 2.93 0.52 -14.30
N TRP A 4 3.18 1.47 -15.19
CA TRP A 4 4.51 2.07 -15.38
C TRP A 4 4.92 2.88 -14.15
N ALA A 5 4.02 3.69 -13.60
CA ALA A 5 4.28 4.47 -12.39
C ALA A 5 4.57 3.56 -11.18
N VAL A 6 3.78 2.51 -11.00
CA VAL A 6 4.00 1.49 -9.95
C VAL A 6 5.34 0.77 -10.17
N GLY A 7 5.65 0.36 -11.40
CA GLY A 7 6.90 -0.32 -11.74
C GLY A 7 8.13 0.54 -11.48
N LEU A 8 8.09 1.83 -11.87
CA LEU A 8 9.17 2.77 -11.58
C LEU A 8 9.35 2.99 -10.07
N GLY A 9 8.26 3.18 -9.34
CA GLY A 9 8.29 3.30 -7.88
C GLY A 9 8.86 2.06 -7.21
N ALA A 10 8.44 0.88 -7.65
CA ALA A 10 8.99 -0.42 -7.22
C ALA A 10 10.50 -0.51 -7.46
N MET A 11 10.98 -0.17 -8.67
CA MET A 11 12.39 -0.23 -9.01
C MET A 11 13.24 0.71 -8.14
N VAL A 12 12.80 1.96 -7.98
CA VAL A 12 13.49 2.95 -7.13
C VAL A 12 13.51 2.49 -5.67
N GLY A 13 12.39 1.98 -5.17
CA GLY A 13 12.27 1.45 -3.81
C GLY A 13 13.15 0.23 -3.56
N LEU A 14 13.20 -0.72 -4.50
CA LEU A 14 14.08 -1.89 -4.44
C LEU A 14 15.54 -1.47 -4.44
N TRP A 15 15.95 -0.59 -5.34
CA TRP A 15 17.32 -0.09 -5.41
C TRP A 15 17.73 0.61 -4.11
N ALA A 16 16.86 1.46 -3.55
CA ALA A 16 17.12 2.18 -2.31
C ALA A 16 17.23 1.26 -1.09
N ALA A 17 16.51 0.13 -1.09
CA ALA A 17 16.58 -0.88 -0.05
C ALA A 17 17.81 -1.79 -0.21
N TRP A 18 18.01 -2.33 -1.42
CA TRP A 18 19.09 -3.28 -1.75
C TRP A 18 20.48 -2.74 -1.44
N ARG A 19 20.75 -1.44 -1.71
CA ARG A 19 22.05 -0.81 -1.44
C ARG A 19 22.48 -0.85 0.04
N HIS A 20 21.55 -1.11 0.96
CA HIS A 20 21.80 -1.22 2.39
C HIS A 20 21.67 -2.66 2.92
N THR A 21 21.36 -3.63 2.04
CA THR A 21 21.19 -5.04 2.42
C THR A 21 22.53 -5.76 2.37
N PRO A 22 23.00 -6.34 3.50
CA PRO A 22 24.24 -7.12 3.52
C PRO A 22 24.18 -8.33 2.57
N PRO A 23 25.30 -8.76 1.95
CA PRO A 23 25.35 -9.90 1.05
C PRO A 23 24.68 -11.17 1.61
N ALA A 24 24.88 -11.44 2.89
CA ALA A 24 24.31 -12.60 3.58
C ALA A 24 22.76 -12.61 3.67
N GLN A 25 22.11 -11.47 3.42
CA GLN A 25 20.64 -11.33 3.48
C GLN A 25 20.02 -11.03 2.12
N GLN A 26 20.81 -10.97 1.05
CA GLN A 26 20.32 -10.58 -0.28
C GLN A 26 19.33 -11.60 -0.85
N GLU A 27 19.54 -12.89 -0.64
CA GLU A 27 18.62 -13.93 -1.11
C GLU A 27 17.23 -13.77 -0.48
N ALA A 28 17.18 -13.68 0.85
CA ALA A 28 15.94 -13.43 1.57
C ALA A 28 15.29 -12.09 1.20
N PHE A 29 16.08 -11.06 0.93
CA PHE A 29 15.59 -9.76 0.46
C PHE A 29 14.90 -9.87 -0.90
N TRP A 30 15.54 -10.52 -1.88
CA TRP A 30 14.97 -10.68 -3.22
C TRP A 30 13.76 -11.60 -3.22
N GLU A 31 13.81 -12.71 -2.47
CA GLU A 31 12.64 -13.57 -2.29
C GLU A 31 11.49 -12.83 -1.59
N GLY A 32 11.79 -12.05 -0.55
CA GLY A 32 10.81 -11.22 0.13
C GLY A 32 10.17 -10.19 -0.80
N ALA A 33 10.98 -9.49 -1.61
CA ALA A 33 10.47 -8.58 -2.63
C ALA A 33 9.56 -9.28 -3.65
N ALA A 34 9.97 -10.44 -4.16
CA ALA A 34 9.22 -11.20 -5.16
C ALA A 34 7.90 -11.74 -4.59
N TRP A 35 7.94 -12.43 -3.45
CA TRP A 35 6.75 -12.93 -2.78
C TRP A 35 5.84 -11.80 -2.31
N GLY A 36 6.40 -10.68 -1.86
CA GLY A 36 5.66 -9.47 -1.55
C GLY A 36 4.92 -8.91 -2.77
N ALA A 37 5.58 -8.82 -3.94
CA ALA A 37 4.94 -8.37 -5.18
C ALA A 37 3.81 -9.31 -5.63
N ILE A 38 4.04 -10.61 -5.60
CA ILE A 38 3.04 -11.63 -5.94
C ILE A 38 1.85 -11.54 -4.99
N GLY A 39 2.12 -11.50 -3.68
CA GLY A 39 1.11 -11.36 -2.65
C GLY A 39 0.32 -10.06 -2.80
N LEU A 40 0.96 -8.96 -3.17
CA LEU A 40 0.29 -7.67 -3.43
C LEU A 40 -0.74 -7.78 -4.55
N VAL A 41 -0.37 -8.37 -5.69
CA VAL A 41 -1.27 -8.53 -6.83
C VAL A 41 -2.42 -9.48 -6.49
N LEU A 42 -2.09 -10.66 -5.96
CA LEU A 42 -3.08 -11.68 -5.62
C LEU A 42 -4.04 -11.23 -4.51
N GLY A 43 -3.49 -10.64 -3.45
CA GLY A 43 -4.28 -10.13 -2.33
C GLY A 43 -5.18 -8.96 -2.72
N GLY A 44 -4.65 -8.04 -3.54
CA GLY A 44 -5.44 -6.93 -4.06
C GLY A 44 -6.60 -7.38 -4.92
N ARG A 45 -6.38 -8.40 -5.77
CA ARG A 45 -7.44 -9.00 -6.59
C ARG A 45 -8.46 -9.75 -5.74
N ALA A 46 -8.01 -10.59 -4.80
CA ALA A 46 -8.89 -11.34 -3.92
C ALA A 46 -9.82 -10.41 -3.15
N ALA A 47 -9.29 -9.35 -2.53
CA ALA A 47 -10.10 -8.38 -1.79
C ALA A 47 -11.08 -7.60 -2.68
N TYR A 48 -10.72 -7.31 -3.93
CA TYR A 48 -11.65 -6.67 -4.88
C TYR A 48 -12.80 -7.61 -5.25
N VAL A 49 -12.50 -8.86 -5.57
CA VAL A 49 -13.49 -9.88 -5.94
C VAL A 49 -14.44 -10.17 -4.77
N THR A 50 -13.93 -10.26 -3.53
CA THR A 50 -14.80 -10.50 -2.37
C THR A 50 -15.73 -9.32 -2.11
N ALA A 51 -15.26 -8.07 -2.28
CA ALA A 51 -16.10 -6.88 -2.17
C ALA A 51 -17.18 -6.78 -3.26
N HIS A 52 -16.93 -7.35 -4.44
CA HIS A 52 -17.83 -7.31 -5.60
C HIS A 52 -18.40 -8.70 -5.95
N TRP A 53 -18.52 -9.59 -4.96
CA TRP A 53 -18.83 -11.01 -5.21
C TRP A 53 -20.10 -11.23 -6.05
N GLY A 54 -21.11 -10.36 -5.90
CA GLY A 54 -22.34 -10.42 -6.70
C GLY A 54 -22.12 -10.33 -8.21
N ALA A 55 -21.09 -9.60 -8.67
CA ALA A 55 -20.74 -9.51 -10.09
C ALA A 55 -19.96 -10.75 -10.59
N TYR A 56 -19.22 -11.43 -9.70
CA TYR A 56 -18.37 -12.56 -10.04
C TYR A 56 -19.04 -13.93 -9.84
N ALA A 57 -20.12 -14.00 -9.06
CA ALA A 57 -20.81 -15.25 -8.72
C ALA A 57 -21.29 -16.04 -9.96
N HIS A 58 -21.67 -15.34 -11.03
CA HIS A 58 -22.13 -15.96 -12.28
C HIS A 58 -20.98 -16.38 -13.21
N HIS A 59 -19.78 -15.82 -13.05
CA HIS A 59 -18.61 -16.10 -13.88
C HIS A 59 -17.32 -16.16 -13.03
N PRO A 60 -17.14 -17.18 -12.19
CA PRO A 60 -16.03 -17.23 -11.22
C PRO A 60 -14.64 -17.23 -11.87
N VAL A 61 -14.51 -17.68 -13.12
CA VAL A 61 -13.24 -17.61 -13.86
C VAL A 61 -12.78 -16.17 -14.08
N SER A 62 -13.72 -15.22 -14.23
CA SER A 62 -13.39 -13.79 -14.36
C SER A 62 -12.75 -13.20 -13.08
N ALA A 63 -12.91 -13.86 -11.93
CA ALA A 63 -12.20 -13.48 -10.70
C ALA A 63 -10.67 -13.58 -10.86
N LEU A 64 -10.18 -14.43 -11.77
CA LEU A 64 -8.74 -14.60 -12.03
C LEU A 64 -8.20 -13.60 -13.06
N ALA A 65 -9.06 -12.84 -13.73
CA ALA A 65 -8.67 -11.89 -14.76
C ALA A 65 -8.05 -10.61 -14.16
N PHE A 66 -6.84 -10.73 -13.60
CA PHE A 66 -6.12 -9.61 -12.97
C PHE A 66 -5.74 -8.49 -13.97
N TRP A 67 -5.72 -8.79 -15.29
CA TRP A 67 -5.46 -7.83 -16.36
C TRP A 67 -6.62 -6.88 -16.66
N GLU A 68 -7.84 -7.21 -16.23
CA GLU A 68 -9.03 -6.35 -16.43
C GLU A 68 -9.06 -5.16 -15.46
N GLY A 69 -8.12 -5.09 -14.52
CA GLY A 69 -8.13 -4.13 -13.42
C GLY A 69 -9.02 -4.60 -12.27
N GLY A 70 -9.34 -3.69 -11.34
CA GLY A 70 -10.08 -4.06 -10.12
C GLY A 70 -9.18 -4.70 -9.07
N SER A 71 -8.49 -3.84 -8.32
CA SER A 71 -7.65 -4.21 -7.18
C SER A 71 -8.00 -3.32 -6.00
N ALA A 72 -8.07 -3.91 -4.81
CA ALA A 72 -8.34 -3.21 -3.56
C ALA A 72 -7.03 -3.09 -2.76
N TRP A 73 -6.64 -1.86 -2.44
CA TRP A 73 -5.39 -1.60 -1.69
C TRP A 73 -5.30 -2.33 -0.34
N PRO A 74 -6.39 -2.57 0.43
CA PRO A 74 -6.31 -3.31 1.69
C PRO A 74 -5.78 -4.73 1.51
N GLY A 75 -6.31 -5.43 0.50
CA GLY A 75 -5.88 -6.78 0.16
C GLY A 75 -4.46 -6.78 -0.39
N ALA A 76 -4.08 -5.73 -1.13
CA ALA A 76 -2.74 -5.58 -1.67
C ALA A 76 -1.70 -5.44 -0.55
N VAL A 77 -1.97 -4.63 0.48
CA VAL A 77 -1.09 -4.50 1.66
C VAL A 77 -1.05 -5.80 2.46
N ALA A 78 -2.20 -6.43 2.73
CA ALA A 78 -2.25 -7.68 3.47
C ALA A 78 -1.50 -8.81 2.75
N GLY A 79 -1.70 -8.95 1.45
CA GLY A 79 -1.00 -9.92 0.62
C GLY A 79 0.50 -9.65 0.52
N TYR A 80 0.91 -8.39 0.41
CA TYR A 80 2.32 -8.01 0.47
C TYR A 80 2.97 -8.45 1.79
N LEU A 81 2.35 -8.12 2.92
CA LEU A 81 2.87 -8.51 4.24
C LEU A 81 2.94 -10.02 4.39
N LEU A 82 1.92 -10.75 3.93
CA LEU A 82 1.93 -12.22 3.94
C LEU A 82 3.07 -12.79 3.09
N GLY A 83 3.27 -12.26 1.88
CA GLY A 83 4.33 -12.72 0.99
C GLY A 83 5.73 -12.54 1.59
N VAL A 84 5.99 -11.35 2.16
CA VAL A 84 7.27 -11.11 2.82
C VAL A 84 7.40 -12.00 4.08
N ALA A 85 6.31 -12.31 4.80
CA ALA A 85 6.34 -13.17 5.99
C ALA A 85 6.68 -14.61 5.64
N LEU A 86 6.13 -15.12 4.53
CA LEU A 86 6.49 -16.43 3.99
C LEU A 86 7.98 -16.51 3.62
N ALA A 87 8.53 -15.47 3.00
CA ALA A 87 9.95 -15.41 2.71
C ALA A 87 10.81 -15.39 3.99
N ALA A 88 10.43 -14.59 5.00
CA ALA A 88 11.14 -14.58 6.27
C ALA A 88 11.15 -15.96 6.95
N LEU A 89 10.00 -16.65 6.95
CA LEU A 89 9.87 -18.00 7.50
C LEU A 89 10.75 -19.01 6.75
N ARG A 90 10.78 -18.95 5.43
CA ARG A 90 11.59 -19.85 4.59
C ARG A 90 13.10 -19.69 4.83
N HIS A 91 13.55 -18.47 5.13
CA HIS A 91 14.96 -18.15 5.38
C HIS A 91 15.36 -18.18 6.86
N GLY A 92 14.43 -18.54 7.77
CA GLY A 92 14.70 -18.54 9.22
C GLY A 92 15.03 -17.15 9.79
N LEU A 93 14.60 -16.09 9.09
CA LEU A 93 14.84 -14.70 9.51
C LEU A 93 13.65 -14.17 10.31
N PRO A 94 13.89 -13.26 11.27
CA PRO A 94 12.79 -12.58 11.95
C PRO A 94 12.03 -11.72 10.93
N TRP A 95 10.75 -12.02 10.74
CA TRP A 95 9.80 -11.29 9.90
C TRP A 95 9.97 -9.76 9.98
N ARG A 96 10.04 -9.25 11.20
CA ARG A 96 10.20 -7.82 11.53
C ARG A 96 11.44 -7.18 10.91
N ALA A 97 12.56 -7.90 10.85
CA ALA A 97 13.78 -7.38 10.26
C ALA A 97 13.69 -7.36 8.73
N LEU A 98 13.13 -8.41 8.12
CA LEU A 98 12.94 -8.47 6.68
C LEU A 98 11.94 -7.41 6.19
N SER A 99 10.85 -7.20 6.94
CA SER A 99 9.86 -6.17 6.64
C SER A 99 10.44 -4.76 6.73
N ASP A 100 11.28 -4.48 7.74
CA ASP A 100 11.99 -3.20 7.88
C ASP A 100 13.03 -2.96 6.76
N ALA A 101 13.64 -4.04 6.26
CA ALA A 101 14.58 -3.97 5.15
C ALA A 101 13.86 -3.62 3.83
N LEU A 102 12.67 -4.19 3.61
CA LEU A 102 11.85 -3.98 2.41
C LEU A 102 10.94 -2.74 2.49
N LEU A 103 11.07 -1.92 3.53
CA LEU A 103 10.24 -0.74 3.70
C LEU A 103 10.38 0.29 2.56
N PRO A 104 11.59 0.61 2.04
CA PRO A 104 11.72 1.51 0.90
C PRO A 104 11.04 0.95 -0.36
N TYR A 105 10.99 -0.38 -0.52
CA TYR A 105 10.27 -1.03 -1.61
C TYR A 105 8.75 -0.82 -1.48
N ALA A 106 8.18 -1.09 -0.30
CA ALA A 106 6.77 -0.83 -0.03
C ALA A 106 6.38 0.64 -0.23
N ALA A 107 7.24 1.57 0.19
CA ALA A 107 7.01 2.99 0.00
C ALA A 107 7.06 3.40 -1.49
N GLY A 108 8.02 2.86 -2.25
CA GLY A 108 8.10 3.04 -3.70
C GLY A 108 6.85 2.54 -4.42
N LEU A 109 6.34 1.37 -4.06
CA LEU A 109 5.08 0.82 -4.57
C LEU A 109 3.90 1.76 -4.29
N SER A 110 3.79 2.27 -3.05
CA SER A 110 2.72 3.20 -2.65
C SER A 110 2.77 4.52 -3.43
N LEU A 111 3.94 5.15 -3.52
CA LEU A 111 4.13 6.38 -4.29
C LEU A 111 3.83 6.18 -5.78
N GLY A 112 4.30 5.07 -6.34
CA GLY A 112 4.01 4.70 -7.73
C GLY A 112 2.51 4.47 -7.97
N ALA A 113 1.78 3.89 -7.01
CA ALA A 113 0.34 3.71 -7.12
C ALA A 113 -0.41 5.05 -7.09
N TRP A 114 -0.02 5.98 -6.22
CA TRP A 114 -0.62 7.32 -6.18
C TRP A 114 -0.33 8.14 -7.43
N LEU A 115 0.91 8.09 -7.95
CA LEU A 115 1.27 8.68 -9.24
C LEU A 115 0.45 8.06 -10.37
N GLY A 116 0.33 6.73 -10.37
CA GLY A 116 -0.50 6.00 -11.33
C GLY A 116 -1.95 6.47 -11.28
N CYS A 117 -2.51 6.70 -10.10
CA CYS A 117 -3.88 7.20 -9.95
C CYS A 117 -4.04 8.66 -10.36
N ALA A 118 -3.04 9.52 -10.11
CA ALA A 118 -3.04 10.88 -10.61
C ALA A 118 -3.09 10.93 -12.15
N LEU A 119 -2.37 10.02 -12.82
CA LEU A 119 -2.37 9.92 -14.29
C LEU A 119 -3.65 9.32 -14.87
N LYS A 120 -4.25 8.33 -14.19
CA LYS A 120 -5.46 7.62 -14.67
C LYS A 120 -6.77 8.33 -14.27
N GLY A 121 -6.74 9.18 -13.24
CA GLY A 121 -7.95 9.74 -12.65
C GLY A 121 -8.67 8.77 -11.70
N CYS A 122 -7.95 7.91 -10.98
CA CYS A 122 -8.54 7.09 -9.91
C CYS A 122 -8.36 7.73 -8.52
N ALA A 123 -9.20 7.29 -7.56
CA ALA A 123 -9.22 7.76 -6.18
C ALA A 123 -9.29 9.30 -6.07
N TYR A 124 -10.18 9.91 -6.86
CA TYR A 124 -10.33 11.36 -6.93
C TYR A 124 -11.19 11.91 -5.78
N GLY A 125 -10.95 13.18 -5.43
CA GLY A 125 -11.72 13.89 -4.42
C GLY A 125 -13.04 14.47 -4.95
N PRO A 126 -13.92 14.97 -4.04
CA PRO A 126 -15.17 15.62 -4.40
C PRO A 126 -14.94 16.88 -5.23
N ALA A 127 -15.95 17.25 -6.02
CA ALA A 127 -15.96 18.51 -6.75
C ALA A 127 -16.07 19.69 -5.77
N MET A 128 -15.34 20.77 -6.04
CA MET A 128 -15.37 21.99 -5.22
C MET A 128 -15.19 23.25 -6.10
N PRO A 129 -15.80 24.39 -5.76
CA PRO A 129 -15.79 25.61 -6.60
C PRO A 129 -14.40 26.19 -6.94
N HIS A 130 -13.36 25.86 -6.16
CA HIS A 130 -11.97 26.32 -6.34
C HIS A 130 -10.97 25.15 -6.41
N GLY A 131 -11.42 24.02 -6.95
CA GLY A 131 -10.60 22.80 -7.06
C GLY A 131 -9.68 22.81 -8.27
N TRP A 132 -8.77 21.85 -8.34
CA TRP A 132 -7.91 21.64 -9.50
C TRP A 132 -8.67 20.89 -10.61
N PRO A 133 -8.40 21.18 -11.89
CA PRO A 133 -9.05 20.49 -13.01
C PRO A 133 -8.51 19.07 -13.11
N LEU A 134 -9.11 18.13 -12.38
CA LEU A 134 -8.64 16.75 -12.29
C LEU A 134 -9.62 15.79 -12.96
N PRO A 135 -9.11 14.78 -13.68
CA PRO A 135 -9.95 13.80 -14.36
C PRO A 135 -10.65 12.89 -13.34
N ASP A 136 -11.89 12.53 -13.65
CA ASP A 136 -12.58 11.39 -13.04
C ASP A 136 -12.24 10.07 -13.77
N GLU A 137 -12.83 8.97 -13.32
CA GLU A 137 -12.65 7.63 -13.92
C GLU A 137 -13.12 7.55 -15.38
N ALA A 138 -14.00 8.45 -15.81
CA ALA A 138 -14.48 8.59 -17.19
C ALA A 138 -13.63 9.58 -18.02
N GLY A 139 -12.56 10.14 -17.44
CA GLY A 139 -11.70 11.13 -18.08
C GLY A 139 -12.28 12.54 -18.13
N ARG A 140 -13.40 12.82 -17.47
CA ARG A 140 -13.99 14.16 -17.40
C ARG A 140 -13.30 14.99 -16.33
N GLY A 141 -12.71 16.10 -16.77
CA GLY A 141 -12.13 17.08 -15.87
C GLY A 141 -13.20 17.86 -15.12
N ALA A 142 -13.09 17.94 -13.80
CA ALA A 142 -13.89 18.83 -12.97
C ALA A 142 -12.99 19.48 -11.91
N PRO A 143 -13.34 20.68 -11.39
CA PRO A 143 -12.61 21.27 -10.29
C PRO A 143 -12.83 20.42 -9.03
N ARG A 144 -11.80 19.68 -8.61
CA ARG A 144 -11.85 18.70 -7.51
C ARG A 144 -10.79 18.98 -6.47
N VAL A 145 -11.00 18.44 -5.26
CA VAL A 145 -9.94 18.36 -4.25
C VAL A 145 -8.78 17.52 -4.82
N PRO A 146 -7.53 17.99 -4.80
CA PRO A 146 -6.38 17.29 -5.36
C PRO A 146 -5.89 16.17 -4.46
N LEU A 147 -6.76 15.20 -4.21
CA LEU A 147 -6.58 14.14 -3.23
C LEU A 147 -5.36 13.28 -3.51
N GLN A 148 -5.07 12.97 -4.78
CA GLN A 148 -3.90 12.19 -5.16
C GLN A 148 -2.60 12.94 -4.89
N ALA A 149 -2.57 14.26 -5.10
CA ALA A 149 -1.40 15.09 -4.79
C ALA A 149 -1.19 15.17 -3.26
N LEU A 150 -2.26 15.35 -2.50
CA LEU A 150 -2.22 15.31 -1.03
C LEU A 150 -1.73 13.95 -0.51
N ALA A 151 -2.21 12.85 -1.10
CA ALA A 151 -1.77 11.51 -0.76
C ALA A 151 -0.30 11.25 -1.12
N LEU A 152 0.20 11.80 -2.25
CA LEU A 152 1.60 11.73 -2.63
C LEU A 152 2.50 12.48 -1.65
N VAL A 153 2.12 13.72 -1.31
CA VAL A 153 2.86 14.51 -0.32
C VAL A 153 2.87 13.78 1.02
N GLY A 154 1.70 13.35 1.51
CA GLY A 154 1.60 12.65 2.79
C GLY A 154 2.36 11.32 2.82
N SER A 155 2.31 10.53 1.75
CA SER A 155 3.09 9.28 1.63
C SER A 155 4.60 9.55 1.58
N SER A 156 5.02 10.64 0.91
CA SER A 156 6.44 11.04 0.84
C SER A 156 6.95 11.55 2.18
N THR A 157 6.15 12.35 2.89
CA THR A 157 6.44 12.80 4.24
C THR A 157 6.53 11.62 5.20
N LEU A 158 5.61 10.66 5.10
CA LEU A 158 5.65 9.44 5.90
C LEU A 158 6.93 8.64 5.64
N LEU A 159 7.29 8.42 4.37
CA LEU A 159 8.55 7.76 4.01
C LEU A 159 9.74 8.49 4.62
N TRP A 160 9.81 9.81 4.50
CA TRP A 160 10.86 10.62 5.12
C TRP A 160 10.92 10.42 6.64
N VAL A 161 9.77 10.48 7.34
CA VAL A 161 9.71 10.26 8.80
C VAL A 161 10.22 8.86 9.16
N VAL A 162 9.78 7.83 8.45
CA VAL A 162 10.17 6.45 8.78
C VAL A 162 11.63 6.18 8.43
N GLU A 163 12.17 6.77 7.36
CA GLU A 163 13.60 6.65 7.05
C GLU A 163 14.46 7.33 8.13
N ASN A 164 14.06 8.54 8.58
CA ASN A 164 14.69 9.20 9.73
C ASN A 164 14.55 8.40 11.03
N LEU A 165 13.50 7.59 11.17
CA LEU A 165 13.37 6.67 12.29
C LEU A 165 14.33 5.49 12.14
N ARG A 166 14.50 4.93 10.94
CA ARG A 166 15.44 3.81 10.65
C ARG A 166 16.89 4.19 10.94
N THR A 167 17.30 5.43 10.66
CA THR A 167 18.67 5.90 10.97
C THR A 167 18.97 5.91 12.48
N ARG A 168 17.94 5.98 13.34
CA ARG A 168 18.07 5.88 14.79
C ARG A 168 18.21 4.44 15.31
N ARG A 169 18.21 3.44 14.41
CA ARG A 169 18.33 2.01 14.72
C ARG A 169 17.37 1.53 15.84
N PRO A 170 16.05 1.76 15.70
CA PRO A 170 15.06 1.23 16.62
C PRO A 170 15.02 -0.31 16.57
N PRO A 171 14.34 -0.97 17.51
CA PRO A 171 14.12 -2.41 17.45
C PRO A 171 13.50 -2.84 16.12
N PRO A 172 13.84 -4.02 15.61
CA PRO A 172 13.18 -4.59 14.43
C PRO A 172 11.66 -4.60 14.60
N GLY A 173 10.93 -4.14 13.59
CA GLY A 173 9.48 -4.06 13.54
C GLY A 173 8.91 -2.69 13.90
N VAL A 174 9.66 -1.84 14.60
CA VAL A 174 9.19 -0.46 14.92
C VAL A 174 9.07 0.41 13.66
N PRO A 175 10.02 0.44 12.71
CA PRO A 175 9.86 1.15 11.44
C PRO A 175 8.65 0.67 10.63
N THR A 176 8.50 -0.64 10.45
CA THR A 176 7.33 -1.23 9.77
C THR A 176 6.04 -0.83 10.47
N GLY A 177 5.98 -0.93 11.79
CA GLY A 177 4.81 -0.54 12.58
C GLY A 177 4.49 0.95 12.45
N ALA A 178 5.50 1.83 12.41
CA ALA A 178 5.32 3.26 12.18
C ALA A 178 4.78 3.55 10.78
N ALA A 179 5.25 2.83 9.76
CA ALA A 179 4.74 2.94 8.39
C ALA A 179 3.28 2.46 8.28
N LEU A 180 2.91 1.36 8.94
CA LEU A 180 1.53 0.87 8.98
C LEU A 180 0.60 1.85 9.72
N LEU A 181 1.05 2.38 10.86
CA LEU A 181 0.31 3.36 11.63
C LEU A 181 0.09 4.66 10.84
N GLY A 182 1.16 5.28 10.37
CA GLY A 182 1.08 6.53 9.63
C GLY A 182 0.39 6.37 8.27
N GLY A 183 0.65 5.25 7.59
CA GLY A 183 -0.01 4.90 6.34
C GLY A 183 -1.50 4.67 6.56
N GLY A 184 -1.89 4.05 7.67
CA GLY A 184 -3.30 3.81 8.01
C GLY A 184 -4.03 5.11 8.31
N MET A 185 -3.41 6.03 9.05
CA MET A 185 -3.98 7.35 9.28
C MET A 185 -4.15 8.13 7.97
N LEU A 186 -3.13 8.12 7.10
CA LEU A 186 -3.19 8.75 5.78
C LEU A 186 -4.31 8.15 4.91
N MET A 187 -4.34 6.81 4.79
CA MET A 187 -5.34 6.11 3.97
C MET A 187 -6.75 6.29 4.51
N GLY A 188 -6.92 6.31 5.84
CA GLY A 188 -8.20 6.59 6.47
C GLY A 188 -8.70 7.99 6.12
N GLY A 189 -7.84 9.01 6.24
CA GLY A 189 -8.17 10.39 5.86
C GLY A 189 -8.50 10.53 4.37
N VAL A 190 -7.70 9.92 3.50
CA VAL A 190 -7.94 9.90 2.05
C VAL A 190 -9.24 9.18 1.73
N SER A 191 -9.52 8.04 2.38
CA SER A 191 -10.74 7.26 2.16
C SER A 191 -12.01 8.04 2.46
N LEU A 192 -12.03 8.87 3.51
CA LEU A 192 -13.17 9.72 3.84
C LEU A 192 -13.40 10.84 2.82
N LEU A 193 -12.35 11.30 2.15
CA LEU A 193 -12.39 12.38 1.16
C LEU A 193 -12.52 11.87 -0.28
N ARG A 194 -12.67 10.56 -0.48
CA ARG A 194 -12.85 9.96 -1.81
C ARG A 194 -14.30 10.12 -2.30
N ALA A 195 -14.43 10.48 -3.58
CA ALA A 195 -15.72 10.64 -4.25
C ALA A 195 -15.98 9.59 -5.34
N ASP A 196 -15.08 8.63 -5.51
CA ASP A 196 -15.24 7.52 -6.43
C ASP A 196 -16.20 6.43 -5.87
N PRO A 197 -16.82 5.60 -6.73
CA PRO A 197 -17.78 4.58 -6.30
C PRO A 197 -17.06 3.41 -5.63
N VAL A 198 -16.78 3.55 -4.33
CA VAL A 198 -16.19 2.48 -3.50
C VAL A 198 -17.27 1.72 -2.76
N PHE A 199 -17.08 0.41 -2.56
CA PHE A 199 -17.94 -0.39 -1.69
C PHE A 199 -18.01 0.24 -0.28
N ARG A 200 -19.23 0.53 0.18
CA ARG A 200 -19.48 1.15 1.50
C ARG A 200 -20.09 0.12 2.44
N TRP A 201 -19.53 0.04 3.64
CA TRP A 201 -20.04 -0.81 4.72
C TRP A 201 -20.41 0.05 5.93
N GLY A 202 -21.67 0.00 6.34
CA GLY A 202 -22.17 0.83 7.44
C GLY A 202 -22.19 2.33 7.13
N GLY A 203 -22.34 2.71 5.85
CA GLY A 203 -22.37 4.12 5.43
C GLY A 203 -20.99 4.77 5.26
N VAL A 204 -19.90 4.10 5.61
CA VAL A 204 -18.51 4.55 5.36
C VAL A 204 -17.84 3.68 4.28
N PRO A 205 -16.84 4.19 3.54
CA PRO A 205 -16.09 3.37 2.59
C PRO A 205 -15.40 2.19 3.30
N ALA A 206 -15.47 0.98 2.75
CA ALA A 206 -14.87 -0.20 3.37
C ALA A 206 -13.35 -0.08 3.57
N ASP A 207 -12.69 0.67 2.69
CA ASP A 207 -11.28 1.05 2.79
C ASP A 207 -10.93 1.73 4.13
N PHE A 208 -11.88 2.46 4.74
CA PHE A 208 -11.67 3.11 6.03
C PHE A 208 -11.48 2.09 7.16
N TRP A 209 -12.27 1.01 7.16
CA TRP A 209 -12.13 -0.07 8.15
C TRP A 209 -10.81 -0.80 8.01
N ALA A 210 -10.36 -1.02 6.77
CA ALA A 210 -9.04 -1.56 6.52
C ALA A 210 -7.92 -0.64 7.03
N ALA A 211 -8.05 0.67 6.81
CA ALA A 211 -7.12 1.65 7.34
C ALA A 211 -7.06 1.63 8.87
N ALA A 212 -8.21 1.54 9.54
CA ALA A 212 -8.28 1.39 11.00
C ALA A 212 -7.57 0.11 11.48
N GLY A 213 -7.80 -1.02 10.81
CA GLY A 213 -7.09 -2.27 11.07
C GLY A 213 -5.56 -2.12 10.90
N MET A 214 -5.12 -1.39 9.88
CA MET A 214 -3.70 -1.12 9.64
C MET A 214 -3.08 -0.24 10.74
N VAL A 215 -3.83 0.75 11.26
CA VAL A 215 -3.41 1.56 12.42
C VAL A 215 -3.25 0.69 13.67
N LEU A 216 -4.22 -0.17 13.96
CA LEU A 216 -4.18 -1.06 15.12
C LEU A 216 -3.01 -2.04 15.01
N LEU A 217 -2.81 -2.65 13.85
CA LEU A 217 -1.70 -3.57 13.59
C LEU A 217 -0.34 -2.87 13.75
N GLY A 218 -0.19 -1.68 13.17
CA GLY A 218 1.04 -0.89 13.30
C GLY A 218 1.34 -0.50 14.75
N THR A 219 0.31 -0.10 15.50
CA THR A 219 0.42 0.22 16.93
C THR A 219 0.84 -1.01 17.75
N ALA A 220 0.15 -2.14 17.55
CA ALA A 220 0.47 -3.38 18.23
C ALA A 220 1.90 -3.84 17.95
N LEU A 221 2.34 -3.73 16.69
CA LEU A 221 3.70 -4.10 16.29
C LEU A 221 4.76 -3.21 16.96
N ILE A 222 4.52 -1.89 17.08
CA ILE A 222 5.43 -0.98 17.79
C ILE A 222 5.53 -1.36 19.26
N LEU A 223 4.39 -1.60 19.92
CA LEU A 223 4.36 -1.93 21.34
C LEU A 223 5.06 -3.27 21.62
N TRP A 224 4.77 -4.30 20.82
CA TRP A 224 5.38 -5.62 20.93
C TRP A 224 6.90 -5.59 20.67
N SER A 225 7.34 -4.83 19.66
CA SER A 225 8.77 -4.71 19.34
C SER A 225 9.56 -3.94 20.42
N ARG A 226 8.88 -3.15 21.25
CA ARG A 226 9.48 -2.43 22.38
C ARG A 226 9.51 -3.25 23.67
N SER A 227 8.58 -4.19 23.86
CA SER A 227 8.52 -5.03 25.06
C SER A 227 9.54 -6.16 25.08
N GLU A 228 10.13 -6.52 23.93
CA GLU A 228 11.18 -7.54 23.84
C GLU A 228 12.60 -6.98 24.08
N ARG A 229 12.71 -5.75 24.61
CA ARG A 229 13.94 -5.18 25.14
C ARG A 229 14.05 -5.43 26.63
#